data_AF-A0A1F4U7X2-F1
#
_entry.id   AF-A0A1F4U7X2-F1
#
_cell.length_a   1.000
_cell.length_b   1.000
_cell.length_c   1.000
_cell.angle_alpha   90.00
_cell.angle_beta   90.00
_cell.angle_gamma   90.00
#
_symmetry.space_group_name_H-M   'P 1'
#
loop_
_entity.id
_entity.type
_entity.pdbx_description
1 polymer ?
#
loop_
_entity_poly.entity_id
_entity_poly.type
_entity_poly.pdbx_seq_one_letter_code
_entity_poly.pdbx_strand_id
1 'polypeptide(L)'
;MKDNWTEDALTFLGKNTLIFAFFTTLIVFLNQYLPMGATLLEKVKGHKIIIVLPVVATLAFNFFALTFLVAAGSLLALFFALFFGSAVLVHLLLKTSETKDKLFETVKASFYSSRVILFMLVPILFLYPVKKGIFTFSVFMLIYCIAYLCSTVSFYWLLNLAAARNYPGKKSWLITAVPILIITIAGLFFALKFLPKMAPLIS
;
A
#
# COMPACT_ATOMS: atom_id res chain seq x y z
N MET A 1 12.39 -15.93 -28.52
CA MET A 1 11.23 -15.41 -27.79
C MET A 1 11.76 -14.46 -26.72
N LYS A 2 11.62 -13.15 -26.93
CA LYS A 2 11.97 -12.15 -25.90
C LYS A 2 10.80 -12.16 -24.93
N ASP A 3 11.00 -12.77 -23.76
CA ASP A 3 9.99 -12.79 -22.71
C ASP A 3 9.48 -11.37 -22.43
N ASN A 4 8.17 -11.22 -22.29
CA ASN A 4 7.50 -9.94 -22.06
C ASN A 4 7.71 -9.46 -20.60
N TRP A 5 8.97 -9.39 -20.18
CA TRP A 5 9.40 -9.25 -18.78
C TRP A 5 8.97 -7.93 -18.13
N THR A 6 8.69 -6.91 -18.93
CA THR A 6 8.19 -5.62 -18.43
C THR A 6 6.75 -5.75 -17.99
N GLU A 7 5.97 -6.62 -18.67
CA GLU A 7 4.61 -6.94 -18.29
C GLU A 7 4.59 -7.70 -16.96
N ASP A 8 5.50 -8.64 -16.72
CA ASP A 8 5.49 -9.45 -15.49
C ASP A 8 5.78 -8.65 -14.22
N ALA A 9 6.80 -7.79 -14.23
CA ALA A 9 7.16 -6.98 -13.07
C ALA A 9 6.09 -5.91 -12.76
N LEU A 10 5.57 -5.25 -13.80
CA LEU A 10 4.48 -4.28 -13.65
C LEU A 10 3.18 -4.95 -13.23
N THR A 11 2.88 -6.14 -13.76
CA THR A 11 1.73 -6.95 -13.35
C THR A 11 1.85 -7.38 -11.90
N PHE A 12 3.06 -7.68 -11.41
CA PHE A 12 3.28 -8.03 -10.01
C PHE A 12 2.99 -6.84 -9.08
N LEU A 13 3.47 -5.64 -9.42
CA LEU A 13 3.11 -4.41 -8.72
C LEU A 13 1.60 -4.17 -8.77
N GLY A 14 0.99 -4.32 -9.95
CA GLY A 14 -0.44 -4.15 -10.18
C GLY A 14 -1.28 -5.10 -9.30
N LYS A 15 -0.97 -6.39 -9.29
CA LYS A 15 -1.66 -7.39 -8.46
C LYS A 15 -1.59 -7.06 -6.97
N ASN A 16 -0.39 -6.74 -6.46
CA ASN A 16 -0.23 -6.37 -5.05
C ASN A 16 -1.01 -5.10 -4.71
N THR A 17 -1.01 -4.12 -5.61
CA THR A 17 -1.77 -2.88 -5.45
C THR A 17 -3.26 -3.13 -5.45
N LEU A 18 -3.77 -3.98 -6.34
CA LEU A 18 -5.20 -4.32 -6.40
C LEU A 18 -5.66 -5.02 -5.12
N ILE A 19 -4.86 -5.95 -4.59
CA ILE A 19 -5.13 -6.59 -3.30
C ILE A 19 -5.21 -5.51 -2.21
N PHE A 20 -4.22 -4.61 -2.16
CA PHE A 20 -4.18 -3.52 -1.18
C PHE A 20 -5.38 -2.58 -1.28
N ALA A 21 -5.74 -2.18 -2.50
CA ALA A 21 -6.88 -1.32 -2.79
C ALA A 21 -8.21 -2.00 -2.43
N PHE A 22 -8.34 -3.30 -2.66
CA PHE A 22 -9.53 -4.06 -2.31
C PHE A 22 -9.77 -4.03 -0.80
N PHE A 23 -8.75 -4.36 0.00
CA PHE A 23 -8.88 -4.32 1.47
C PHE A 23 -9.07 -2.90 2.02
N THR A 24 -8.40 -1.90 1.43
CA THR A 24 -8.63 -0.50 1.78
C THR A 24 -10.09 -0.11 1.54
N THR A 25 -10.63 -0.48 0.37
CA THR A 25 -12.02 -0.21 0.00
C THR A 25 -12.99 -0.96 0.90
N LEU A 26 -12.69 -2.22 1.25
CA LEU A 26 -13.50 -3.01 2.17
C LEU A 26 -13.61 -2.32 3.54
N ILE A 27 -12.49 -1.82 4.08
CA ILE A 27 -12.47 -1.12 5.36
C ILE A 27 -13.24 0.20 5.28
N VAL A 28 -13.08 0.98 4.21
CA VAL A 28 -13.87 2.21 3.99
C VAL A 28 -15.37 1.88 3.91
N PHE A 29 -15.72 0.83 3.18
CA PHE A 29 -17.11 0.39 3.02
C PHE A 29 -17.74 -0.01 4.36
N LEU A 30 -17.06 -0.84 5.16
CA LEU A 30 -17.54 -1.26 6.48
C LEU A 30 -17.66 -0.09 7.47
N ASN A 31 -16.74 0.86 7.39
CA ASN A 31 -16.67 1.96 8.36
C ASN A 31 -17.47 3.21 7.99
N GLN A 32 -17.83 3.39 6.71
CA GLN A 32 -18.48 4.61 6.22
C GLN A 32 -19.76 4.31 5.44
N TYR A 33 -19.67 3.53 4.36
CA TYR A 33 -20.82 3.31 3.47
C TYR A 33 -21.90 2.44 4.09
N LEU A 34 -21.54 1.38 4.81
CA LEU A 34 -22.51 0.48 5.44
C LEU A 34 -23.32 1.20 6.54
N PRO A 35 -22.71 1.96 7.49
CA PRO A 35 -23.47 2.77 8.43
C PRO A 35 -24.37 3.81 7.75
N MET A 36 -23.88 4.49 6.71
CA MET A 36 -24.66 5.49 5.97
C MET A 36 -25.88 4.84 5.28
N GLY A 37 -25.68 3.69 4.64
CA GLY A 37 -26.74 2.92 4.01
C GLY A 37 -27.77 2.37 5.01
N ALA A 38 -27.35 1.97 6.20
CA ALA A 38 -28.24 1.46 7.25
C ALA A 38 -29.29 2.50 7.66
N THR A 39 -28.89 3.77 7.81
CA THR A 39 -29.82 4.86 8.19
C THR A 39 -30.91 5.11 7.14
N LEU A 40 -30.65 4.82 5.86
CA LEU A 40 -31.65 4.93 4.79
C LEU A 40 -32.72 3.84 4.87
N LEU A 41 -32.37 2.67 5.43
CA LEU A 41 -33.25 1.52 5.57
C LEU A 41 -34.07 1.52 6.86
N GLU A 42 -33.66 2.25 7.91
CA GLU A 42 -34.37 2.31 9.20
C GLU A 42 -35.84 2.73 9.08
N LYS A 43 -36.18 3.53 8.06
CA LYS A 43 -37.55 4.03 7.83
C LYS A 43 -38.38 3.11 6.91
N VAL A 44 -37.78 2.10 6.31
CA VAL A 44 -38.46 1.18 5.37
C VAL A 44 -38.93 -0.07 6.12
N LYS A 45 -40.25 -0.23 6.29
CA LYS A 45 -40.84 -1.39 7.00
C LYS A 45 -41.70 -2.25 6.06
N GLY A 46 -41.77 -3.55 6.35
CA GLY A 46 -42.65 -4.51 5.69
C GLY A 46 -42.21 -4.88 4.26
N HIS A 47 -43.17 -5.25 3.40
CA HIS A 47 -42.93 -5.71 2.02
C HIS A 47 -42.17 -4.71 1.13
N LYS A 48 -42.15 -3.42 1.49
CA LYS A 48 -41.36 -2.40 0.78
C LYS A 48 -39.86 -2.66 0.84
N ILE A 49 -39.38 -3.41 1.84
CA ILE A 49 -37.96 -3.81 1.95
C ILE A 49 -37.55 -4.67 0.74
N ILE A 50 -38.40 -5.60 0.30
CA ILE A 50 -38.08 -6.51 -0.83
C ILE A 50 -37.91 -5.72 -2.13
N ILE A 51 -38.64 -4.62 -2.30
CA ILE A 51 -38.56 -3.75 -3.48
C ILE A 51 -37.34 -2.83 -3.41
N VAL A 52 -37.00 -2.34 -2.21
CA VAL A 52 -35.90 -1.38 -2.00
C VAL A 52 -34.54 -2.08 -1.89
N LEU A 53 -34.49 -3.32 -1.42
CA LEU A 53 -33.25 -4.07 -1.18
C LEU A 53 -32.40 -4.23 -2.45
N PRO A 54 -32.94 -4.58 -3.64
CA PRO A 54 -32.16 -4.64 -4.87
C PRO A 54 -31.55 -3.28 -5.23
N VAL A 55 -32.32 -2.21 -5.09
CA VAL A 55 -31.85 -0.84 -5.39
C VAL A 55 -30.70 -0.44 -4.46
N VAL A 56 -30.84 -0.72 -3.16
CA VAL A 56 -29.80 -0.42 -2.17
C VAL A 56 -28.57 -1.30 -2.37
N ALA A 57 -28.73 -2.58 -2.74
CA ALA A 57 -27.63 -3.47 -3.07
C ALA A 57 -26.86 -2.99 -4.31
N THR A 58 -27.56 -2.57 -5.36
CA THR A 58 -26.93 -1.98 -6.57
C THR A 58 -26.19 -0.69 -6.24
N LEU A 59 -26.79 0.20 -5.44
CA LEU A 59 -26.12 1.43 -4.98
C LEU A 59 -24.88 1.13 -4.16
N ALA A 60 -24.97 0.21 -3.20
CA ALA A 60 -23.83 -0.22 -2.38
C ALA A 60 -22.71 -0.81 -3.23
N PHE A 61 -23.04 -1.65 -4.22
CA PHE A 61 -22.08 -2.19 -5.17
C PHE A 61 -21.42 -1.08 -6.00
N ASN A 62 -22.20 -0.12 -6.51
CA ASN A 62 -21.65 1.00 -7.29
C ASN A 62 -20.70 1.87 -6.47
N PHE A 63 -21.05 2.18 -5.21
CA PHE A 63 -20.16 2.92 -4.32
C PHE A 63 -18.88 2.15 -4.01
N PHE A 64 -18.99 0.83 -3.76
CA PHE A 64 -17.82 -0.03 -3.55
C PHE A 64 -16.92 -0.05 -4.80
N ALA A 65 -17.50 -0.29 -5.98
CA ALA A 65 -16.78 -0.37 -7.24
C ALA A 65 -16.07 0.95 -7.60
N LEU A 66 -16.76 2.08 -7.42
CA LEU A 66 -16.19 3.41 -7.66
C LEU A 66 -15.03 3.70 -6.71
N THR A 67 -15.21 3.42 -5.42
CA THR A 67 -14.15 3.58 -4.42
C THR A 67 -12.97 2.69 -4.71
N PHE A 68 -13.22 1.43 -5.09
CA PHE A 68 -12.17 0.49 -5.49
C PHE A 68 -11.39 1.00 -6.69
N LEU A 69 -12.07 1.50 -7.72
CA LEU A 69 -11.42 2.01 -8.93
C LEU A 69 -10.53 3.24 -8.61
N VAL A 70 -11.03 4.17 -7.80
CA VAL A 70 -10.28 5.35 -7.36
C VAL A 70 -9.09 4.95 -6.47
N ALA A 71 -9.30 4.04 -5.51
CA ALA A 71 -8.24 3.55 -4.63
C ALA A 71 -7.17 2.81 -5.43
N ALA A 72 -7.57 1.89 -6.33
CA ALA A 72 -6.66 1.12 -7.17
C ALA A 72 -5.82 2.04 -8.07
N GLY A 73 -6.44 3.00 -8.75
CA GLY A 73 -5.73 3.94 -9.62
C GLY A 73 -4.76 4.84 -8.86
N SER A 74 -5.20 5.44 -7.74
CA SER A 74 -4.36 6.33 -6.95
C SER A 74 -3.20 5.60 -6.26
N LEU A 75 -3.46 4.42 -5.68
CA LEU A 75 -2.42 3.59 -5.06
C LEU A 75 -1.44 3.06 -6.09
N LEU A 76 -1.90 2.70 -7.29
CA LEU A 76 -1.01 2.22 -8.36
C LEU A 76 -0.05 3.33 -8.80
N ALA A 77 -0.56 4.53 -9.03
CA ALA A 77 0.26 5.69 -9.36
C ALA A 77 1.27 6.00 -8.23
N LEU A 78 0.83 5.97 -6.97
CA LEU A 78 1.67 6.21 -5.80
C LEU A 78 2.79 5.17 -5.68
N PHE A 79 2.44 3.88 -5.69
CA PHE A 79 3.43 2.82 -5.56
C PHE A 79 4.36 2.76 -6.75
N PHE A 80 3.85 2.95 -7.97
CA PHE A 80 4.69 3.08 -9.15
C PHE A 80 5.74 4.19 -8.95
N ALA A 81 5.33 5.38 -8.54
CA ALA A 81 6.25 6.50 -8.30
C ALA A 81 7.28 6.17 -7.20
N LEU A 82 6.87 5.52 -6.10
CA LEU A 82 7.76 5.14 -5.00
C LEU A 82 8.80 4.09 -5.41
N PHE A 83 8.36 2.97 -6.01
CA PHE A 83 9.28 1.90 -6.42
C PHE A 83 10.16 2.33 -7.60
N PHE A 84 9.62 3.08 -8.55
CA PHE A 84 10.40 3.64 -9.65
C PHE A 84 11.43 4.66 -9.13
N GLY A 85 11.01 5.60 -8.29
CA GLY A 85 11.88 6.61 -7.69
C GLY A 85 13.01 6.00 -6.86
N SER A 86 12.71 4.97 -6.05
CA SER A 86 13.74 4.24 -5.30
C SER A 86 14.75 3.53 -6.21
N ALA A 87 14.29 2.94 -7.32
CA ALA A 87 15.17 2.30 -8.29
C ALA A 87 16.08 3.30 -9.02
N VAL A 88 15.52 4.46 -9.41
CA VAL A 88 16.28 5.56 -10.01
C VAL A 88 17.32 6.10 -9.04
N LEU A 89 16.95 6.33 -7.78
CA LEU A 89 17.89 6.77 -6.74
C LEU A 89 19.04 5.78 -6.56
N VAL A 90 18.74 4.48 -6.45
CA VAL A 90 19.78 3.45 -6.34
C VAL A 90 20.68 3.42 -7.58
N HIS A 91 20.10 3.50 -8.77
CA HIS A 91 20.87 3.54 -10.01
C HIS A 91 21.80 4.77 -10.07
N LEU A 92 21.30 5.96 -9.75
CA LEU A 92 22.11 7.19 -9.76
C LEU A 92 23.26 7.13 -8.76
N LEU A 93 23.03 6.58 -7.56
CA LEU A 93 24.06 6.48 -6.52
C LEU A 93 25.10 5.38 -6.79
N LEU A 94 24.74 4.35 -7.56
CA LEU A 94 25.63 3.25 -7.94
C LEU A 94 26.25 3.39 -9.34
N LYS A 95 25.86 4.42 -10.10
CA LYS A 95 26.37 4.66 -11.45
C LYS A 95 27.87 4.94 -11.40
N THR A 96 28.65 3.99 -11.91
CA THR A 96 30.11 4.12 -12.13
C THR A 96 30.41 4.07 -13.62
N SER A 97 31.57 4.57 -14.04
CA SER A 97 32.01 4.57 -15.45
C SER A 97 32.01 3.18 -16.12
N GLU A 98 32.02 2.10 -15.33
CA GLU A 98 32.06 0.70 -15.80
C GLU A 98 30.68 0.02 -15.82
N THR A 99 29.66 0.60 -15.18
CA THR A 99 28.33 0.00 -15.07
C THR A 99 27.44 0.48 -16.20
N LYS A 100 27.45 -0.27 -17.32
CA LYS A 100 26.48 -0.12 -18.42
C LYS A 100 25.05 -0.02 -17.89
N ASP A 101 24.21 0.77 -18.54
CA ASP A 101 22.83 1.15 -18.17
C ASP A 101 21.92 -0.02 -17.71
N LYS A 102 22.04 -0.40 -16.43
CA LYS A 102 21.21 -1.41 -15.75
C LYS A 102 20.01 -0.79 -15.01
N LEU A 103 19.58 0.41 -15.42
CA LEU A 103 18.44 1.09 -14.82
C LEU A 103 17.18 0.20 -14.88
N PHE A 104 16.89 -0.37 -16.05
CA PHE A 104 15.72 -1.24 -16.22
C PHE A 104 15.74 -2.47 -15.31
N GLU A 105 16.91 -3.09 -15.11
CA GLU A 105 17.07 -4.23 -14.19
C GLU A 105 16.84 -3.85 -12.73
N THR A 106 17.21 -2.62 -12.37
CA THR A 106 17.00 -2.08 -11.02
C THR A 106 15.52 -1.75 -10.79
N VAL A 107 14.85 -1.18 -11.80
CA VAL A 107 13.40 -0.91 -11.77
C VAL A 107 12.59 -2.20 -11.64
N LYS A 108 12.91 -3.23 -12.42
CA LYS A 108 12.25 -4.54 -12.34
C LYS A 108 12.34 -5.13 -10.94
N ALA A 109 13.54 -5.13 -10.37
CA ALA A 109 13.75 -5.70 -9.06
C ALA A 109 13.04 -4.90 -7.95
N SER A 110 12.96 -3.57 -8.10
CA SER A 110 12.17 -2.71 -7.22
C SER A 110 10.66 -3.02 -7.33
N PHE A 111 10.14 -3.24 -8.54
CA PHE A 111 8.74 -3.65 -8.72
C PHE A 111 8.44 -5.04 -8.15
N TYR A 112 9.34 -6.02 -8.26
CA TYR A 112 9.19 -7.29 -7.55
C TYR A 112 9.23 -7.15 -6.02
N SER A 113 9.84 -6.07 -5.54
CA SER A 113 9.84 -5.76 -4.12
C SER A 113 8.50 -5.21 -3.63
N SER A 114 7.51 -4.98 -4.51
CA SER A 114 6.16 -4.50 -4.15
C SER A 114 5.42 -5.39 -3.16
N ARG A 115 5.83 -6.66 -2.98
CA ARG A 115 5.24 -7.55 -1.96
C ARG A 115 5.29 -6.96 -0.55
N VAL A 116 6.23 -6.04 -0.28
CA VAL A 116 6.38 -5.37 1.02
C VAL A 116 5.18 -4.49 1.38
N ILE A 117 4.39 -4.07 0.39
CA ILE A 117 3.15 -3.32 0.58
C ILE A 117 2.12 -4.17 1.34
N LEU A 118 2.14 -5.50 1.17
CA LEU A 118 1.20 -6.39 1.85
C LEU A 118 1.39 -6.40 3.37
N PHE A 119 2.58 -6.08 3.89
CA PHE A 119 2.75 -5.87 5.34
C PHE A 119 1.91 -4.69 5.85
N MET A 120 1.70 -3.67 5.02
CA MET A 120 0.88 -2.51 5.36
C MET A 120 -0.63 -2.80 5.31
N LEU A 121 -1.05 -3.99 4.86
CA LEU A 121 -2.44 -4.45 5.04
C LEU A 121 -2.79 -4.67 6.50
N VAL A 122 -1.82 -5.10 7.32
CA VAL A 122 -2.04 -5.39 8.73
C VAL A 122 -2.65 -4.18 9.45
N PRO A 123 -2.05 -2.98 9.45
CA PRO A 123 -2.67 -1.82 10.09
C PRO A 123 -4.02 -1.45 9.46
N ILE A 124 -4.19 -1.60 8.13
CA ILE A 124 -5.48 -1.32 7.47
C ILE A 124 -6.61 -2.20 8.03
N LEU A 125 -6.35 -3.51 8.19
CA LEU A 125 -7.33 -4.43 8.75
C LEU A 125 -7.65 -4.11 10.22
N PHE A 126 -6.67 -3.61 10.97
CA PHE A 126 -6.85 -3.20 12.35
C PHE A 126 -7.60 -1.86 12.53
N LEU A 127 -7.84 -1.09 11.47
CA LEU A 127 -8.68 0.12 11.56
C LEU A 127 -10.13 -0.21 11.96
N TYR A 128 -10.68 -1.32 11.47
CA TYR A 128 -12.06 -1.72 11.81
C TYR A 128 -12.25 -2.02 13.31
N PRO A 129 -11.47 -2.90 13.96
CA PRO A 129 -11.64 -3.17 15.38
C PRO A 129 -11.31 -1.96 16.27
N VAL A 130 -10.39 -1.07 15.86
CA VAL A 130 -10.10 0.18 16.60
C VAL A 130 -11.31 1.09 16.59
N LYS A 131 -11.94 1.29 15.43
CA LYS A 131 -13.17 2.11 15.30
C LYS A 131 -14.36 1.50 16.06
N LYS A 132 -14.36 0.20 16.30
CA LYS A 132 -15.36 -0.49 17.13
C LYS A 132 -15.06 -0.46 18.62
N GLY A 133 -13.97 0.21 19.03
CA GLY A 133 -13.55 0.29 20.44
C GLY A 133 -12.99 -1.01 21.01
N ILE A 134 -12.70 -2.01 20.16
CA ILE A 134 -12.11 -3.30 20.59
C ILE A 134 -10.64 -3.09 20.98
N PHE A 135 -9.93 -2.20 20.27
CA PHE A 135 -8.55 -1.84 20.56
C PHE A 135 -8.40 -0.34 20.76
N THR A 136 -7.44 0.04 21.61
CA THR A 136 -7.07 1.45 21.80
C THR A 136 -6.22 1.95 20.64
N PHE A 137 -6.25 3.27 20.41
CA PHE A 137 -5.41 3.92 19.41
C PHE A 137 -3.90 3.66 19.63
N SER A 138 -3.47 3.50 20.89
CA SER A 138 -2.08 3.16 21.22
C SER A 138 -1.67 1.77 20.68
N VAL A 139 -2.57 0.78 20.74
CA VAL A 139 -2.33 -0.55 20.17
C VAL A 139 -2.25 -0.47 18.64
N PHE A 140 -3.13 0.33 18.01
CA PHE A 140 -3.07 0.59 16.58
C PHE A 140 -1.74 1.22 16.14
N MET A 141 -1.29 2.26 16.85
CA MET A 141 0.00 2.91 16.63
C MET A 141 1.16 1.91 16.68
N LEU A 142 1.17 1.02 17.68
CA LEU A 142 2.19 0.00 17.81
C LEU A 142 2.19 -0.96 16.61
N ILE A 143 1.01 -1.46 16.22
CA ILE A 143 0.85 -2.36 15.07
C ILE A 143 1.31 -1.68 13.77
N TYR A 144 0.94 -0.41 13.58
CA TYR A 144 1.39 0.38 12.45
C TYR A 144 2.92 0.46 12.41
N CYS A 145 3.57 0.82 13.53
CA CYS A 145 5.02 0.91 13.61
C CYS A 145 5.72 -0.43 13.33
N ILE A 146 5.21 -1.53 13.89
CA ILE A 146 5.76 -2.88 13.65
C ILE A 146 5.62 -3.26 12.17
N ALA A 147 4.43 -3.11 11.60
CA ALA A 147 4.18 -3.42 10.19
C ALA A 147 5.04 -2.57 9.27
N TYR A 148 5.21 -1.27 9.60
CA TYR A 148 6.05 -0.35 8.87
C TYR A 148 7.52 -0.76 8.90
N LEU A 149 8.06 -1.06 10.09
CA LEU A 149 9.44 -1.53 10.25
C LEU A 149 9.69 -2.84 9.50
N CYS A 150 8.76 -3.79 9.58
CA CYS A 150 8.83 -5.04 8.81
C CYS A 150 8.84 -4.77 7.30
N SER A 151 8.02 -3.84 6.82
CA SER A 151 7.98 -3.43 5.42
C SER A 151 9.31 -2.79 4.98
N THR A 152 9.86 -1.87 5.77
CA THR A 152 11.13 -1.18 5.44
C THR A 152 12.33 -2.12 5.46
N VAL A 153 12.42 -3.03 6.44
CA VAL A 153 13.50 -4.02 6.51
C VAL A 153 13.41 -5.01 5.35
N SER A 154 12.20 -5.48 5.04
CA SER A 154 11.97 -6.37 3.91
C SER A 154 12.31 -5.70 2.58
N PHE A 155 11.98 -4.41 2.44
CA PHE A 155 12.28 -3.63 1.25
C PHE A 155 13.78 -3.41 1.09
N TYR A 156 14.48 -3.06 2.18
CA TYR A 156 15.94 -2.96 2.20
C TYR A 156 16.60 -4.25 1.72
N TRP A 157 16.19 -5.39 2.28
CA TRP A 157 16.77 -6.69 1.95
C TRP A 157 16.63 -7.01 0.45
N LEU A 158 15.43 -6.83 -0.10
CA LEU A 158 15.15 -7.08 -1.51
C LEU A 158 15.90 -6.12 -2.43
N LEU A 159 15.95 -4.83 -2.08
CA LEU A 159 16.64 -3.82 -2.84
C LEU A 159 18.16 -4.02 -2.80
N ASN A 160 18.72 -4.43 -1.65
CA ASN A 160 20.13 -4.78 -1.50
C ASN A 160 20.50 -6.03 -2.31
N LEU A 161 19.66 -7.07 -2.29
CA LEU A 161 19.87 -8.26 -3.13
C LEU A 161 19.87 -7.91 -4.62
N ALA A 162 18.95 -7.03 -5.04
CA ALA A 162 18.87 -6.52 -6.40
C ALA A 162 20.11 -5.69 -6.78
N ALA A 163 20.52 -4.79 -5.90
CA ALA A 163 21.69 -3.93 -6.10
C ALA A 163 22.98 -4.75 -6.16
N ALA A 164 23.18 -5.73 -5.27
CA ALA A 164 24.34 -6.60 -5.26
C ALA A 164 24.44 -7.45 -6.54
N ARG A 165 23.31 -7.90 -7.09
CA ARG A 165 23.26 -8.63 -8.37
C ARG A 165 23.58 -7.75 -9.57
N ASN A 166 23.10 -6.51 -9.56
CA ASN A 166 23.25 -5.60 -10.70
C ASN A 166 24.56 -4.80 -10.67
N TYR A 167 25.07 -4.47 -9.48
CA TYR A 167 26.26 -3.66 -9.20
C TYR A 167 27.14 -4.37 -8.15
N PRO A 168 27.92 -5.38 -8.55
CA PRO A 168 28.77 -6.11 -7.62
C PRO A 168 29.87 -5.20 -7.05
N GLY A 169 29.85 -4.98 -5.72
CA GLY A 169 30.87 -4.17 -5.04
C GLY A 169 30.60 -4.05 -3.53
N LYS A 170 31.66 -3.86 -2.73
CA LYS A 170 31.58 -3.78 -1.25
C LYS A 170 30.74 -2.61 -0.70
N LYS A 171 30.24 -1.71 -1.56
CA LYS A 171 29.48 -0.51 -1.20
C LYS A 171 27.97 -0.58 -1.53
N SER A 172 27.49 -1.65 -2.18
CA SER A 172 26.07 -1.77 -2.56
C SER A 172 25.12 -1.68 -1.37
N TRP A 173 25.46 -2.36 -0.26
CA TRP A 173 24.68 -2.38 0.97
C TRP A 173 24.51 -0.99 1.60
N LEU A 174 25.58 -0.19 1.63
CA LEU A 174 25.55 1.19 2.15
C LEU A 174 24.66 2.10 1.30
N ILE A 175 24.74 1.96 -0.02
CA ILE A 175 24.02 2.83 -0.94
C ILE A 175 22.53 2.47 -0.98
N THR A 176 22.18 1.18 -0.85
CA THR A 176 20.78 0.78 -0.70
C THR A 176 20.14 1.19 0.61
N ALA A 177 20.94 1.56 1.63
CA ALA A 177 20.40 2.10 2.87
C ALA A 177 19.84 3.52 2.70
N VAL A 178 20.30 4.29 1.72
CA VAL A 178 19.86 5.69 1.49
C VAL A 178 18.35 5.82 1.25
N PRO A 179 17.74 5.14 0.26
CA PRO A 179 16.29 5.21 0.07
C PRO A 179 15.51 4.68 1.27
N ILE A 180 16.06 3.72 2.02
CA ILE A 180 15.44 3.15 3.21
C ILE A 180 15.45 4.14 4.37
N LEU A 181 16.54 4.88 4.56
CA LEU A 181 16.61 5.95 5.56
C LEU A 181 15.58 7.03 5.27
N ILE A 182 15.45 7.46 4.00
CA ILE A 182 14.44 8.44 3.59
C ILE A 182 13.03 7.93 3.90
N ILE A 183 12.71 6.68 3.51
CA ILE A 183 11.42 6.07 3.79
C ILE A 183 11.20 5.94 5.30
N THR A 184 12.20 5.52 6.07
CA THR A 184 12.10 5.35 7.52
C THR A 184 11.80 6.67 8.22
N ILE A 185 12.54 7.73 7.87
CA ILE A 185 12.33 9.07 8.39
C ILE A 185 10.93 9.58 8.05
N ALA A 186 10.49 9.42 6.80
CA ALA A 186 9.16 9.82 6.36
C ALA A 186 8.06 9.08 7.13
N GLY A 187 8.23 7.77 7.36
CA GLY A 187 7.28 6.95 8.11
C GLY A 187 7.21 7.28 9.58
N LEU A 188 8.36 7.54 10.23
CA LEU A 188 8.40 8.00 11.61
C LEU A 188 7.76 9.38 11.75
N PHE A 189 8.02 10.29 10.81
CA PHE A 189 7.38 11.59 10.79
C PHE A 189 5.85 11.47 10.65
N PHE A 190 5.38 10.60 9.74
CA PHE A 190 3.95 10.32 9.59
C PHE A 190 3.34 9.72 10.87
N ALA A 191 3.99 8.73 11.47
CA ALA A 191 3.55 8.10 12.71
C ALA A 191 3.47 9.09 13.88
N LEU A 192 4.45 9.98 14.03
CA LEU A 192 4.54 10.88 15.18
C LEU A 192 3.71 12.17 15.02
N LYS A 193 3.51 12.66 13.80
CA LYS A 193 2.86 13.97 13.55
C LYS A 193 1.50 13.88 12.89
N PHE A 194 1.27 12.89 12.03
CA PHE A 194 0.03 12.76 11.27
C PHE A 194 -0.93 11.76 11.87
N LEU A 195 -0.48 10.54 12.21
CA LEU A 195 -1.36 9.52 12.80
C LEU A 195 -2.13 10.02 14.03
N PRO A 196 -1.52 10.73 15.00
CA PRO A 196 -2.23 11.22 16.17
C PRO A 196 -3.30 12.26 15.84
N LYS A 197 -3.12 13.03 14.76
CA LYS A 197 -4.16 13.96 14.27
C LYS A 197 -5.31 13.23 13.59
N MET A 198 -5.07 12.01 13.10
CA MET A 198 -6.10 11.15 12.54
C MET A 198 -6.79 10.29 13.61
N ALA A 199 -6.30 10.28 14.86
CA ALA A 199 -6.94 9.58 15.97
C ALA A 199 -8.46 9.81 16.04
N PRO A 200 -8.99 11.05 16.04
CA PRO A 200 -10.45 11.27 16.12
C PRO A 200 -11.25 10.76 14.92
N LEU A 201 -10.60 10.42 13.80
CA LEU A 201 -11.25 9.83 12.63
C LEU A 201 -11.22 8.29 12.66
N ILE A 202 -10.33 7.72 13.49
CA ILE A 202 -10.04 6.29 13.58
C ILE A 202 -10.65 5.68 14.86
N SER A 203 -10.73 6.45 15.95
CA SER A 203 -11.33 6.09 17.25
C SER A 203 -12.82 6.35 17.30
#